data_AF-A0A2N0QDS5-F1
#
_entry.id   AF-A0A2N0QDS5-F1
#
_cell.length_a   1.000
_cell.length_b   1.000
_cell.length_c   1.000
_cell.angle_alpha   90.00
_cell.angle_beta   90.00
_cell.angle_gamma   90.00
#
_symmetry.space_group_name_H-M   'P 1'
#
loop_
_entity.id
_entity.type
_entity.pdbx_description
1 polymer ?
#
loop_
_entity_poly.entity_id
_entity_poly.type
_entity_poly.pdbx_seq_one_letter_code
_entity_poly.pdbx_strand_id
1 'polypeptide(L)'
;MLRLEEEYNFPIPPERSRRPLGVVGAITDSHMTQDRLSRQRSRDNLLSTSHTHSPATTPQPILLKEEETWHEKLGIWIPNDLLPYVTDEPVYISKRQANIKGQHFSPGCGFWFDGIRKRKEAHELAVRQQKEHEAWEVKRRAQEEELSARAKLWGTSSNRIEYREDMCKDLTKFQDHFHKKITPLADRRVVLHNRLTQGKNVYKTNKQLLQLEQELGHFNIDYFSVIDDNSPQYRYKGHTSDDTKQLELRPHKRPPILPEYTDRHHIEIKKMRLDIMSPEDSKVFA
;
A
#
# COMPACT_ATOMS: atom_id res chain seq x y z
N MET A 1 -13.56 -58.85 3.27
CA MET A 1 -12.15 -59.10 3.62
C MET A 1 -11.56 -57.82 4.18
N LEU A 2 -11.06 -57.89 5.41
CA LEU A 2 -10.45 -56.81 6.18
C LEU A 2 -9.20 -56.24 5.49
N ARG A 3 -9.06 -54.91 5.41
CA ARG A 3 -7.75 -54.22 5.46
C ARG A 3 -7.88 -52.84 6.12
N LEU A 4 -7.20 -52.76 7.26
CA LEU A 4 -6.70 -51.65 8.07
C LEU A 4 -7.02 -50.22 7.62
N GLU A 5 -7.83 -49.54 8.45
CA GLU A 5 -7.61 -48.14 8.77
C GLU A 5 -6.40 -48.05 9.70
N GLU A 6 -5.26 -47.52 9.22
CA GLU A 6 -4.21 -46.93 10.05
C GLU A 6 -3.10 -46.38 9.13
N GLU A 7 -3.14 -45.07 8.88
CA GLU A 7 -2.00 -44.13 8.85
C GLU A 7 -2.40 -42.87 8.06
N TYR A 8 -3.04 -41.92 8.74
CA TYR A 8 -2.90 -40.51 8.37
C TYR A 8 -3.02 -39.65 9.63
N ASN A 9 -1.96 -39.67 10.44
CA ASN A 9 -1.76 -38.72 11.52
C ASN A 9 -1.08 -37.47 10.96
N PHE A 10 -1.85 -36.40 10.73
CA PHE A 10 -1.25 -35.07 10.66
C PHE A 10 -0.92 -34.61 12.08
N PRO A 11 0.29 -34.06 12.36
CA PRO A 11 0.58 -33.47 13.65
C PRO A 11 -0.30 -32.22 13.82
N ILE A 12 -1.23 -32.27 14.76
CA ILE A 12 -1.94 -31.09 15.24
C ILE A 12 -0.89 -30.21 15.93
N PRO A 13 -0.70 -28.94 15.52
CA PRO A 13 0.17 -28.02 16.26
C PRO A 13 -0.39 -27.87 17.68
N PRO A 14 0.44 -27.94 18.74
CA PRO A 14 -0.06 -27.83 20.09
C PRO A 14 -0.77 -26.47 20.26
N GLU A 15 -2.00 -26.52 20.79
CA GLU A 15 -2.70 -25.33 21.26
C GLU A 15 -1.78 -24.59 22.24
N ARG A 16 -1.42 -23.35 21.91
CA ARG A 16 -0.70 -22.49 22.83
C ARG A 16 -1.62 -22.15 23.99
N SER A 17 -1.47 -22.93 25.05
CA SER A 17 -1.89 -22.66 26.42
C SER A 17 -1.73 -21.18 26.76
N ARG A 18 -2.86 -20.48 26.91
CA ARG A 18 -2.91 -19.22 27.65
C ARG A 18 -2.70 -19.57 29.12
N ARG A 19 -1.53 -19.25 29.66
CA ARG A 19 -1.37 -19.03 31.10
C ARG A 19 -0.89 -17.61 31.36
N PRO A 20 -1.40 -16.98 32.44
CA PRO A 20 -1.15 -15.58 32.74
C PRO A 20 0.23 -15.46 33.40
N LEU A 21 0.98 -14.41 33.06
CA LEU A 21 2.18 -14.07 33.82
C LEU A 21 2.06 -12.63 34.30
N GLY A 22 1.99 -12.51 35.62
CA GLY A 22 1.99 -11.25 36.35
C GLY A 22 3.35 -10.55 36.32
N VAL A 23 3.25 -9.26 36.64
CA VAL A 23 4.19 -8.38 37.34
C VAL A 23 5.54 -8.99 37.73
N VAL A 24 6.61 -8.43 37.18
CA VAL A 24 7.90 -7.93 37.74
C VAL A 24 8.71 -7.55 36.47
N GLY A 25 9.50 -6.50 36.32
CA GLY A 25 10.14 -5.48 37.13
C GLY A 25 11.10 -4.74 36.16
N ALA A 26 11.39 -3.48 36.47
CA ALA A 26 12.06 -2.54 35.57
C ALA A 26 13.56 -2.83 35.30
N ILE A 27 14.08 -2.05 34.34
CA ILE A 27 15.47 -1.58 34.11
C ILE A 27 16.05 -2.06 32.78
N THR A 28 16.06 -1.15 31.79
CA THR A 28 17.10 -1.09 30.76
C THR A 28 17.41 0.36 30.43
N ASP A 29 18.58 0.80 30.88
CA ASP A 29 19.24 2.03 30.46
C ASP A 29 19.61 1.95 28.98
N SER A 30 19.19 2.95 28.21
CA SER A 30 19.58 3.11 26.81
C SER A 30 20.63 4.21 26.69
N HIS A 31 21.89 3.81 26.54
CA HIS A 31 22.94 4.69 26.02
C HIS A 31 22.66 4.97 24.55
N MET A 32 22.23 6.21 24.25
CA MET A 32 22.14 6.72 22.89
C MET A 32 23.48 7.35 22.49
N THR A 33 24.06 6.79 21.44
CA THR A 33 25.19 7.32 20.66
C THR A 33 24.80 8.63 19.98
N GLN A 34 25.54 9.71 20.27
CA GLN A 34 25.52 10.94 19.49
C GLN A 34 26.49 10.81 18.32
N ASP A 35 25.99 10.96 17.09
CA ASP A 35 26.84 11.45 16.01
C ASP A 35 26.01 12.16 14.92
N ARG A 36 26.61 13.19 14.32
CA ARG A 36 26.19 14.01 13.16
C ARG A 36 25.08 15.06 13.41
N LEU A 37 25.20 16.34 13.04
CA LEU A 37 26.02 17.06 12.05
C LEU A 37 26.12 18.54 12.46
N SER A 38 27.30 19.14 12.40
CA SER A 38 27.46 20.60 12.34
C SER A 38 28.69 20.94 11.50
N ARG A 39 28.45 21.22 10.21
CA ARG A 39 29.37 22.00 9.36
C ARG A 39 28.57 23.17 8.81
N GLN A 40 28.61 24.29 9.53
CA GLN A 40 28.32 25.60 8.96
C GLN A 40 29.64 26.21 8.53
N ARG A 41 29.76 26.54 7.24
CA ARG A 41 30.71 27.54 6.75
C ARG A 41 30.10 28.31 5.59
N SER A 42 30.29 29.63 5.69
CA SER A 42 30.38 30.62 4.60
C SER A 42 29.05 30.95 3.88
N ARG A 43 28.69 32.21 3.62
CA ARG A 43 29.50 33.43 3.44
C ARG A 43 28.54 34.62 3.34
N ASP A 44 28.86 35.73 3.99
CA ASP A 44 28.20 37.02 3.77
C ASP A 44 28.84 37.79 2.61
N ASN A 45 28.00 38.49 1.83
CA ASN A 45 28.10 39.90 1.40
C ASN A 45 27.66 40.18 -0.06
N LEU A 46 26.48 40.83 -0.15
CA LEU A 46 26.19 42.16 -0.74
C LEU A 46 26.56 42.47 -2.21
N LEU A 47 25.54 42.76 -3.06
CA LEU A 47 25.16 44.12 -3.55
C LEU A 47 24.28 44.09 -4.83
N SER A 48 23.34 45.06 -4.90
CA SER A 48 22.75 45.69 -6.11
C SER A 48 21.73 44.86 -6.93
N THR A 49 20.57 45.35 -7.38
CA THR A 49 20.14 46.70 -7.80
C THR A 49 18.62 46.89 -7.61
N SER A 50 18.22 48.16 -7.49
CA SER A 50 16.86 48.70 -7.47
C SER A 50 16.14 48.58 -8.83
N HIS A 51 14.90 48.09 -8.85
CA HIS A 51 13.85 48.56 -9.77
C HIS A 51 12.44 48.37 -9.19
N THR A 52 11.76 49.50 -9.04
CA THR A 52 10.32 49.72 -8.90
C THR A 52 9.53 48.85 -9.87
N HIS A 53 8.57 48.06 -9.38
CA HIS A 53 7.23 47.85 -9.95
C HIS A 53 6.41 47.03 -8.96
N SER A 54 5.45 47.68 -8.30
CA SER A 54 4.50 47.06 -7.39
C SER A 54 3.56 46.10 -8.13
N PRO A 55 3.42 44.83 -7.71
CA PRO A 55 2.23 44.05 -7.99
C PRO A 55 1.23 44.21 -6.84
N ALA A 56 -0.04 44.38 -7.21
CA ALA A 56 -1.16 44.41 -6.29
C ALA A 56 -1.12 43.18 -5.35
N THR A 57 -0.83 43.44 -4.09
CA THR A 57 -0.84 42.43 -3.03
C THR A 57 -2.29 42.18 -2.66
N THR A 58 -2.88 41.12 -3.22
CA THR A 58 -4.03 40.47 -2.58
C THR A 58 -3.56 40.08 -1.17
N PRO A 59 -4.16 40.58 -0.09
CA PRO A 59 -3.70 40.25 1.24
C PRO A 59 -4.06 38.78 1.49
N GLN A 60 -3.09 37.89 1.31
CA GLN A 60 -3.06 36.69 2.13
C GLN A 60 -3.13 37.17 3.59
N PRO A 61 -3.89 36.53 4.48
CA PRO A 61 -3.94 36.95 5.86
C PRO A 61 -2.53 36.88 6.42
N ILE A 62 -1.95 38.05 6.65
CA ILE A 62 -0.73 38.23 7.42
C ILE A 62 -1.04 37.61 8.78
N LEU A 63 -0.37 36.51 9.09
CA LEU A 63 -0.42 35.86 10.38
C LEU A 63 0.21 36.84 11.38
N LEU A 64 -0.61 37.76 11.91
CA LEU A 64 -0.26 38.70 12.94
C LEU A 64 0.19 37.90 14.16
N LYS A 65 1.50 37.98 14.44
CA LYS A 65 2.12 37.42 15.62
C LYS A 65 1.66 38.22 16.85
N GLU A 66 1.24 37.48 17.87
CA GLU A 66 1.33 37.86 19.29
C GLU A 66 0.52 39.09 19.72
N GLU A 67 -0.78 39.10 19.44
CA GLU A 67 -1.69 39.84 20.30
C GLU A 67 -1.95 39.00 21.56
N GLU A 68 -1.75 39.61 22.72
CA GLU A 68 -2.12 39.04 24.02
C GLU A 68 -3.50 39.59 24.40
N THR A 69 -4.39 38.72 24.87
CA THR A 69 -5.70 39.14 25.41
C THR A 69 -5.67 39.07 26.92
N TRP A 70 -6.25 40.09 27.56
CA TRP A 70 -6.45 40.09 29.01
C TRP A 70 -7.53 39.06 29.41
N HIS A 71 -7.18 38.12 30.28
CA HIS A 71 -8.11 37.10 30.74
C HIS A 71 -8.77 37.50 32.07
N GLU A 72 -10.02 37.97 32.02
CA GLU A 72 -10.76 38.57 33.14
C GLU A 72 -10.76 37.73 34.43
N LYS A 73 -10.93 36.40 34.33
CA LYS A 73 -11.00 35.49 35.49
C LYS A 73 -9.64 35.17 36.12
N LEU A 74 -8.58 35.23 35.34
CA LEU A 74 -7.22 34.87 35.79
C LEU A 74 -6.38 36.11 36.08
N GLY A 75 -6.81 37.29 35.63
CA GLY A 75 -6.13 38.56 35.85
C GLY A 75 -4.74 38.62 35.21
N ILE A 76 -4.55 37.93 34.07
CA ILE A 76 -3.27 37.81 33.37
C ILE A 76 -3.45 38.01 31.86
N TRP A 77 -2.38 38.46 31.21
CA TRP A 77 -2.27 38.50 29.75
C TRP A 77 -1.96 37.09 29.22
N ILE A 78 -2.73 36.64 28.23
CA ILE A 78 -2.56 35.32 27.61
C ILE A 78 -2.42 35.49 26.10
N PRO A 79 -1.40 34.87 25.48
CA PRO A 79 -1.29 34.83 24.02
C PRO A 79 -2.55 34.28 23.36
N ASN A 80 -3.01 34.94 22.28
CA ASN A 80 -4.26 34.56 21.59
C ASN A 80 -4.28 33.11 21.10
N ASP A 81 -3.11 32.57 20.76
CA ASP A 81 -2.94 31.21 20.29
C ASP A 81 -3.10 30.14 21.38
N LEU A 82 -3.04 30.54 22.65
CA LEU A 82 -3.23 29.68 23.83
C LEU A 82 -4.61 29.84 24.46
N LEU A 83 -5.32 30.96 24.23
CA LEU A 83 -6.64 31.24 24.81
C LEU A 83 -7.64 30.08 24.69
N PRO A 84 -7.81 29.41 23.53
CA PRO A 84 -8.80 28.32 23.40
C PRO A 84 -8.46 27.10 24.27
N TYR A 85 -7.22 26.98 24.74
CA TYR A 85 -6.70 25.86 25.49
C TYR A 85 -6.61 26.13 27.00
N VAL A 86 -6.92 27.36 27.42
CA VAL A 86 -7.07 27.74 28.83
C VAL A 86 -8.43 27.25 29.29
N THR A 87 -8.43 26.13 30.00
CA THR A 87 -9.62 25.60 30.66
C THR A 87 -9.58 25.92 32.15
N ASP A 88 -10.73 25.76 32.82
CA ASP A 88 -10.84 25.87 34.28
C ASP A 88 -10.04 24.80 35.04
N GLU A 89 -9.45 23.83 34.33
CA GLU A 89 -8.61 22.79 34.93
C GLU A 89 -7.20 23.31 35.24
N PRO A 90 -6.71 23.11 36.49
CA PRO A 90 -5.39 23.57 36.88
C PRO A 90 -4.28 22.76 36.19
N VAL A 91 -3.16 23.42 35.92
CA VAL A 91 -1.95 22.76 35.41
C VAL A 91 -1.18 22.17 36.59
N TYR A 92 -1.30 20.86 36.78
CA TYR A 92 -0.60 20.16 37.86
C TYR A 92 0.91 20.02 37.59
N ILE A 93 1.68 20.01 38.68
CA ILE A 93 3.15 19.89 38.62
C ILE A 93 3.56 18.50 38.10
N SER A 94 2.74 17.48 38.35
CA SER A 94 2.97 16.12 37.85
C SER A 94 1.66 15.36 37.66
N LYS A 95 1.71 14.24 36.92
CA LYS A 95 0.57 13.33 36.75
C LYS A 95 0.06 12.76 38.07
N ARG A 96 0.96 12.51 39.04
CA ARG A 96 0.57 12.06 40.38
C ARG A 96 -0.26 13.12 41.09
N GLN A 97 0.16 14.39 41.01
CA GLN A 97 -0.58 15.52 41.58
C GLN A 97 -1.92 15.74 40.88
N ALA A 98 -2.00 15.51 39.56
CA ALA A 98 -3.26 15.54 38.84
C ALA A 98 -4.25 14.48 39.34
N ASN A 99 -3.79 13.25 39.57
CA ASN A 99 -4.64 12.17 40.05
C ASN A 99 -5.18 12.41 41.46
N ILE A 100 -4.37 13.02 42.34
CA ILE A 100 -4.78 13.33 43.73
C ILE A 100 -5.34 14.75 43.89
N LYS A 101 -5.51 15.49 42.78
CA LYS A 101 -5.91 16.92 42.76
C LYS A 101 -5.10 17.77 43.76
N GLY A 102 -3.80 17.53 43.81
CA GLY A 102 -2.87 18.19 44.72
C GLY A 102 -2.21 19.42 44.10
N GLN A 103 -0.89 19.55 44.25
CA GLN A 103 -0.17 20.76 43.89
C GLN A 103 -0.23 21.08 42.38
N HIS A 104 -0.55 22.34 42.08
CA HIS A 104 -0.62 22.88 40.73
C HIS A 104 0.13 24.21 40.63
N PHE A 105 0.50 24.58 39.41
CA PHE A 105 1.11 25.87 39.13
C PHE A 105 0.08 27.00 39.26
N SER A 106 0.53 28.15 39.77
CA SER A 106 -0.24 29.38 39.76
C SER A 106 -0.41 29.90 38.32
N PRO A 107 -1.60 30.36 37.91
CA PRO A 107 -1.81 30.99 36.61
C PRO A 107 -0.80 32.11 36.35
N GLY A 108 -0.31 32.20 35.11
CA GLY A 108 0.63 33.24 34.69
C GLY A 108 2.11 32.96 34.93
N CYS A 109 2.48 31.89 35.66
CA CYS A 109 3.89 31.50 35.74
C CYS A 109 4.36 30.74 34.48
N GLY A 110 5.66 30.75 34.18
CA GLY A 110 6.20 30.10 32.97
C GLY A 110 5.83 28.61 32.85
N PHE A 111 5.91 27.87 33.96
CA PHE A 111 5.52 26.46 33.99
C PHE A 111 4.02 26.22 33.76
N TRP A 112 3.17 27.19 34.13
CA TRP A 112 1.74 27.15 33.82
C TRP A 112 1.51 27.30 32.31
N PHE A 113 2.15 28.29 31.67
CA PHE A 113 2.09 28.48 30.22
C PHE A 113 2.64 27.27 29.45
N ASP A 114 3.74 26.66 29.91
CA ASP A 114 4.26 25.42 29.31
C ASP A 114 3.25 24.27 29.39
N GLY A 115 2.48 24.20 30.48
CA GLY A 115 1.37 23.25 30.59
C GLY A 115 0.23 23.52 29.62
N ILE A 116 -0.14 24.79 29.40
CA ILE A 116 -1.13 25.17 28.39
C ILE A 116 -0.63 24.83 26.97
N ARG A 117 0.65 25.12 26.68
CA ARG A 117 1.27 24.78 25.39
C ARG A 117 1.23 23.27 25.13
N LYS A 118 1.54 22.44 26.13
CA LYS A 118 1.42 20.98 26.03
C LYS A 118 -0.03 20.53 25.77
N ARG A 119 -1.02 21.18 26.37
CA ARG A 119 -2.44 20.91 26.08
C ARG A 119 -2.80 21.24 24.64
N LYS A 120 -2.36 22.40 24.15
CA LYS A 120 -2.51 22.81 22.74
C LYS A 120 -1.87 21.78 21.81
N GLU A 121 -0.61 21.44 22.03
CA GLU A 121 0.12 20.44 21.21
C GLU A 121 -0.60 19.09 21.20
N ALA A 122 -1.08 18.62 22.36
CA ALA A 122 -1.83 17.37 22.45
C ALA A 122 -3.16 17.43 21.69
N HIS A 123 -3.90 18.53 21.79
CA HIS A 123 -5.14 18.73 21.06
C HIS A 123 -4.90 18.83 19.54
N GLU A 124 -3.93 19.63 19.10
CA GLU A 124 -3.56 19.74 17.69
C GLU A 124 -3.10 18.42 17.11
N LEU A 125 -2.34 17.63 17.87
CA LEU A 125 -1.96 16.27 17.49
C LEU A 125 -3.18 15.37 17.35
N ALA A 126 -4.12 15.40 18.30
CA ALA A 126 -5.36 14.64 18.24
C ALA A 126 -6.21 15.02 17.02
N VAL A 127 -6.35 16.32 16.74
CA VAL A 127 -7.06 16.81 15.54
C VAL A 127 -6.36 16.36 14.26
N ARG A 128 -5.02 16.37 14.23
CA ARG A 128 -4.25 15.90 13.06
C ARG A 128 -4.48 14.41 12.84
N GLN A 129 -4.36 13.60 13.89
CA GLN A 129 -4.62 12.15 13.82
C GLN A 129 -6.05 11.85 13.40
N GLN A 130 -7.02 12.61 13.90
CA GLN A 130 -8.42 12.49 13.48
C GLN A 130 -8.57 12.79 11.99
N LYS A 131 -8.00 13.90 11.50
CA LYS A 131 -8.04 14.25 10.06
C LYS A 131 -7.35 13.20 9.19
N GLU A 132 -6.22 12.65 9.65
CA GLU A 132 -5.51 11.57 8.94
C GLU A 132 -6.37 10.30 8.88
N HIS A 133 -7.03 9.94 9.99
CA HIS A 133 -7.95 8.81 10.05
C HIS A 133 -9.17 9.03 9.14
N GLU A 134 -9.79 10.21 9.18
CA GLU A 134 -10.90 10.59 8.30
C GLU A 134 -10.48 10.54 6.82
N ALA A 135 -9.29 11.04 6.47
CA ALA A 135 -8.75 10.99 5.12
C ALA A 135 -8.49 9.55 4.65
N TRP A 136 -7.97 8.70 5.54
CA TRP A 136 -7.77 7.28 5.28
C TRP A 136 -9.10 6.56 5.01
N GLU A 137 -10.13 6.83 5.83
CA GLU A 137 -11.47 6.28 5.67
C GLU A 137 -12.13 6.71 4.35
N VAL A 138 -12.00 8.00 3.98
CA VAL A 138 -12.49 8.50 2.69
C VAL A 138 -11.81 7.79 1.53
N LYS A 139 -10.48 7.61 1.59
CA LYS A 139 -9.74 6.89 0.54
C LYS A 139 -10.16 5.42 0.45
N ARG A 140 -10.35 4.76 1.59
CA ARG A 140 -10.81 3.37 1.67
C ARG A 140 -12.19 3.19 1.04
N ARG A 141 -13.15 4.08 1.37
CA ARG A 141 -14.50 4.05 0.77
C ARG A 141 -14.46 4.30 -0.74
N ALA A 142 -13.67 5.29 -1.19
CA ALA A 142 -13.52 5.56 -2.61
C ALA A 142 -12.97 4.34 -3.38
N GLN A 143 -11.99 3.64 -2.80
CA GLN A 143 -11.45 2.40 -3.37
C GLN A 143 -12.50 1.28 -3.40
N GLU A 144 -13.26 1.10 -2.33
CA GLU A 144 -14.34 0.10 -2.26
C GLU A 144 -15.46 0.38 -3.28
N GLU A 145 -15.84 1.64 -3.43
CA GLU A 145 -16.81 2.10 -4.43
C GLU A 145 -16.30 1.87 -5.86
N GLU A 146 -15.04 2.18 -6.15
CA GLU A 146 -14.40 1.91 -7.45
C GLU A 146 -14.42 0.41 -7.77
N LEU A 147 -13.99 -0.42 -6.82
CA LEU A 147 -13.97 -1.88 -6.97
C LEU A 147 -15.38 -2.44 -7.18
N SER A 148 -16.38 -1.93 -6.46
CA SER A 148 -17.79 -2.30 -6.61
C SER A 148 -18.33 -1.90 -7.99
N ALA A 149 -18.02 -0.69 -8.47
CA ALA A 149 -18.41 -0.23 -9.80
C ALA A 149 -17.78 -1.09 -10.90
N ARG A 150 -16.49 -1.42 -10.76
CA ARG A 150 -15.79 -2.32 -11.68
C ARG A 150 -16.35 -3.74 -11.63
N ALA A 151 -16.65 -4.26 -10.44
CA ALA A 151 -17.28 -5.57 -10.26
C ALA A 151 -18.63 -5.65 -11.00
N LYS A 152 -19.47 -4.63 -10.85
CA LYS A 152 -20.74 -4.51 -11.57
C LYS A 152 -20.55 -4.47 -13.10
N LEU A 153 -19.61 -3.67 -13.60
CA LEU A 153 -19.33 -3.55 -15.03
C LEU A 153 -18.88 -4.89 -15.64
N TRP A 154 -18.05 -5.64 -14.92
CA TRP A 154 -17.49 -6.91 -15.39
C TRP A 154 -18.40 -8.12 -15.11
N GLY A 155 -19.52 -7.93 -14.39
CA GLY A 155 -20.40 -9.01 -13.98
C GLY A 155 -19.74 -10.02 -13.03
N THR A 156 -18.80 -9.56 -12.19
CA THR A 156 -18.07 -10.41 -11.21
C THR A 156 -18.19 -9.85 -9.80
N SER A 157 -17.62 -10.52 -8.80
CA SER A 157 -17.50 -9.99 -7.44
C SER A 157 -16.25 -9.11 -7.28
N SER A 158 -16.26 -8.17 -6.32
CA SER A 158 -15.09 -7.33 -6.00
C SER A 158 -13.87 -8.17 -5.61
N ASN A 159 -14.07 -9.19 -4.78
CA ASN A 159 -13.01 -10.15 -4.40
C ASN A 159 -12.38 -10.85 -5.63
N ARG A 160 -13.18 -11.16 -6.67
CA ARG A 160 -12.66 -11.75 -7.90
C ARG A 160 -11.80 -10.77 -8.70
N ILE A 161 -12.11 -9.48 -8.65
CA ILE A 161 -11.30 -8.43 -9.29
C ILE A 161 -10.00 -8.25 -8.52
N GLU A 162 -10.04 -8.03 -7.22
CA GLU A 162 -8.86 -7.88 -6.36
C GLU A 162 -7.91 -9.07 -6.54
N TYR A 163 -8.44 -10.29 -6.48
CA TYR A 163 -7.69 -11.51 -6.74
C TYR A 163 -6.92 -11.48 -8.07
N ARG A 164 -7.59 -11.05 -9.16
CA ARG A 164 -6.96 -10.98 -10.47
C ARG A 164 -5.92 -9.87 -10.53
N GLU A 165 -6.20 -8.72 -9.93
CA GLU A 165 -5.25 -7.61 -9.85
C GLU A 165 -4.00 -7.99 -9.08
N ASP A 166 -4.14 -8.65 -7.93
CA ASP A 166 -3.00 -9.05 -7.10
C ASP A 166 -2.15 -10.11 -7.80
N MET A 167 -2.79 -11.07 -8.48
CA MET A 167 -2.07 -12.01 -9.35
C MET A 167 -1.30 -11.27 -10.47
N CYS A 168 -1.89 -10.24 -11.08
CA CYS A 168 -1.21 -9.43 -12.09
C CYS A 168 -0.04 -8.64 -11.49
N LYS A 169 -0.21 -8.04 -10.30
CA LYS A 169 0.87 -7.32 -9.60
C LYS A 169 2.05 -8.24 -9.29
N ASP A 170 1.79 -9.47 -8.84
CA ASP A 170 2.85 -10.44 -8.59
C ASP A 170 3.60 -10.82 -9.87
N LEU A 171 2.87 -11.05 -10.97
CA LEU A 171 3.48 -11.32 -12.28
C LEU A 171 4.36 -10.14 -12.74
N THR A 172 3.85 -8.90 -12.63
CA THR A 172 4.62 -7.70 -12.97
C THR A 172 5.85 -7.57 -12.09
N LYS A 173 5.71 -7.75 -10.77
CA LYS A 173 6.83 -7.70 -9.82
C LYS A 173 7.90 -8.74 -10.14
N PHE A 174 7.51 -9.96 -10.49
CA PHE A 174 8.44 -11.01 -10.89
C PHE A 174 9.14 -10.63 -12.21
N GLN A 175 8.40 -10.16 -13.21
CA GLN A 175 8.97 -9.71 -14.48
C GLN A 175 9.99 -8.58 -14.27
N ASP A 176 9.64 -7.56 -13.49
CA ASP A 176 10.54 -6.45 -13.17
C ASP A 176 11.80 -6.94 -12.45
N HIS A 177 11.66 -7.87 -11.51
CA HIS A 177 12.80 -8.48 -10.82
C HIS A 177 13.70 -9.25 -11.79
N PHE A 178 13.10 -10.07 -12.65
CA PHE A 178 13.81 -10.84 -13.66
C PHE A 178 14.58 -9.92 -14.60
N HIS A 179 13.91 -8.90 -15.16
CA HIS A 179 14.52 -7.91 -16.05
C HIS A 179 15.64 -7.14 -15.36
N LYS A 180 15.44 -6.70 -14.11
CA LYS A 180 16.48 -6.03 -13.31
C LYS A 180 17.74 -6.89 -13.15
N LYS A 181 17.62 -8.22 -13.14
CA LYS A 181 18.75 -9.13 -12.96
C LYS A 181 19.40 -9.54 -14.29
N ILE A 182 18.62 -9.80 -15.33
CA ILE A 182 19.14 -10.24 -16.63
C ILE A 182 19.72 -9.09 -17.47
N THR A 183 19.14 -7.89 -17.40
CA THR A 183 19.56 -6.75 -18.22
C THR A 183 21.03 -6.38 -18.00
N PRO A 184 21.55 -6.26 -16.76
CA PRO A 184 22.96 -5.98 -16.55
C PRO A 184 23.91 -7.04 -17.12
N LEU A 185 23.50 -8.31 -17.09
CA LEU A 185 24.27 -9.42 -17.66
C LEU A 185 24.31 -9.33 -19.19
N ALA A 186 23.16 -9.03 -19.81
CA ALA A 186 23.04 -8.82 -21.24
C ALA A 186 23.86 -7.60 -21.70
N ASP A 187 23.74 -6.47 -21.01
CA ASP A 187 24.49 -5.24 -21.32
C ASP A 187 26.00 -5.47 -21.21
N ARG A 188 26.45 -6.13 -20.14
CA ARG A 188 27.87 -6.48 -19.96
C ARG A 188 28.37 -7.39 -21.08
N ARG A 189 27.56 -8.36 -21.52
CA ARG A 189 27.90 -9.23 -22.67
C ARG A 189 28.10 -8.41 -23.94
N VAL A 190 27.19 -7.49 -24.26
CA VAL A 190 27.31 -6.59 -25.42
C VAL A 190 28.58 -5.75 -25.35
N VAL A 191 28.88 -5.17 -24.18
CA VAL A 191 30.10 -4.37 -23.98
C VAL A 191 31.37 -5.19 -24.19
N LEU A 192 31.42 -6.44 -23.70
CA LEU A 192 32.59 -7.31 -23.87
C LEU A 192 32.77 -7.74 -25.33
N HIS A 193 31.68 -8.09 -26.05
CA HIS A 193 31.77 -8.39 -27.48
C HIS A 193 32.27 -7.18 -28.28
N ASN A 194 31.77 -5.98 -28.00
CA ASN A 194 32.24 -4.74 -28.66
C ASN A 194 33.72 -4.45 -28.37
N ARG A 195 34.21 -4.80 -27.18
CA ARG A 195 35.64 -4.66 -26.87
C ARG A 195 36.48 -5.67 -27.66
N LEU A 196 35.96 -6.88 -27.86
CA LEU A 196 36.60 -7.93 -28.64
C LEU A 196 36.69 -7.57 -30.13
N THR A 197 35.62 -7.02 -30.71
CA THR A 197 35.60 -6.55 -32.11
C THR A 197 36.58 -5.40 -32.33
N GLN A 198 36.82 -4.56 -31.32
CA GLN A 198 37.83 -3.50 -31.35
C GLN A 198 39.26 -4.00 -31.08
N GLY A 199 39.48 -5.29 -30.87
CA GLY A 199 40.82 -5.86 -30.60
C GLY A 199 41.43 -5.45 -29.24
N LYS A 200 40.65 -4.86 -28.34
CA LYS A 200 41.15 -4.32 -27.07
C LYS A 200 41.26 -5.43 -26.04
N ASN A 201 42.48 -5.67 -25.53
CA ASN A 201 42.73 -6.56 -24.38
C ASN A 201 42.03 -7.93 -24.53
N VAL A 202 42.28 -8.58 -25.66
CA VAL A 202 41.57 -9.79 -26.13
C VAL A 202 41.56 -10.88 -25.08
N TYR A 203 42.72 -11.20 -24.49
CA TYR A 203 42.85 -12.25 -23.49
C TYR A 203 41.99 -12.01 -22.23
N LYS A 204 42.09 -10.82 -21.61
CA LYS A 204 41.28 -10.53 -20.40
C LYS A 204 39.79 -10.45 -20.72
N THR A 205 39.44 -9.92 -21.89
CA THR A 205 38.04 -9.82 -22.33
C THR A 205 37.42 -11.21 -22.54
N ASN A 206 38.13 -12.13 -23.20
CA ASN A 206 37.68 -13.52 -23.35
C ASN A 206 37.50 -14.22 -22.01
N LYS A 207 38.42 -14.02 -21.06
CA LYS A 207 38.27 -14.57 -19.70
C LYS A 207 37.01 -14.04 -19.00
N GLN A 208 36.75 -12.74 -19.11
CA GLN A 208 35.54 -12.12 -18.55
C GLN A 208 34.26 -12.63 -19.21
N LEU A 209 34.29 -12.87 -20.53
CA LEU A 209 33.17 -13.37 -21.29
C LEU A 209 32.82 -14.81 -20.88
N LEU A 210 33.82 -15.68 -20.74
CA LEU A 210 33.63 -17.05 -20.26
C LEU A 210 32.99 -17.09 -18.85
N GLN A 211 33.44 -16.22 -17.95
CA GLN A 211 32.83 -16.07 -16.63
C GLN A 211 31.36 -15.62 -16.74
N LEU A 212 31.07 -14.66 -17.63
CA LEU A 212 29.71 -14.15 -17.84
C LEU A 212 28.78 -15.23 -18.41
N GLU A 213 29.28 -16.08 -19.31
CA GLU A 213 28.53 -17.23 -19.85
C GLU A 213 28.22 -18.25 -18.75
N GLN A 214 29.16 -18.47 -17.83
CA GLN A 214 28.90 -19.29 -16.65
C GLN A 214 27.84 -18.65 -15.75
N GLU A 215 27.95 -17.36 -15.42
CA GLU A 215 26.96 -16.63 -14.63
C GLU A 215 25.56 -16.69 -15.28
N LEU A 216 25.49 -16.55 -16.61
CA LEU A 216 24.25 -16.66 -17.38
C LEU A 216 23.70 -18.09 -17.39
N GLY A 217 24.56 -19.11 -17.46
CA GLY A 217 24.17 -20.52 -17.37
C GLY A 217 23.60 -20.91 -16.00
N HIS A 218 24.01 -20.21 -14.94
CA HIS A 218 23.46 -20.39 -13.58
C HIS A 218 22.28 -19.46 -13.30
N PHE A 219 21.90 -18.61 -14.25
CA PHE A 219 20.81 -17.67 -14.07
C PHE A 219 19.47 -18.41 -14.12
N ASN A 220 18.96 -18.77 -12.94
CA ASN A 220 17.63 -19.31 -12.74
C ASN A 220 16.99 -18.61 -11.55
N ILE A 221 15.83 -17.99 -11.77
CA ILE A 221 15.07 -17.30 -10.72
C ILE A 221 13.73 -18.02 -10.59
N ASP A 222 13.51 -18.60 -9.42
CA ASP A 222 12.24 -19.23 -9.09
C ASP A 222 11.17 -18.16 -8.78
N TYR A 223 9.94 -18.40 -9.22
CA TYR A 223 8.83 -17.46 -9.05
C TYR A 223 8.55 -17.16 -7.57
N PHE A 224 8.47 -18.21 -6.76
CA PHE A 224 8.22 -18.11 -5.32
C PHE A 224 9.44 -17.68 -4.50
N SER A 225 10.60 -17.51 -5.14
CA SER A 225 11.73 -16.82 -4.49
C SER A 225 11.54 -15.30 -4.41
N VAL A 226 10.62 -14.74 -5.21
CA VAL A 226 10.34 -13.29 -5.30
C VAL A 226 8.94 -12.95 -4.78
N ILE A 227 8.00 -13.88 -4.93
CA ILE A 227 6.58 -13.74 -4.57
C ILE A 227 6.28 -14.59 -3.34
N ASP A 228 5.49 -14.04 -2.42
CA ASP A 228 5.05 -14.76 -1.22
C ASP A 228 3.94 -15.76 -1.58
N ASP A 229 4.22 -17.04 -1.33
CA ASP A 229 3.30 -18.15 -1.57
C ASP A 229 2.16 -18.22 -0.53
N ASN A 230 2.33 -17.57 0.63
CA ASN A 230 1.31 -17.52 1.70
C ASN A 230 0.26 -16.44 1.47
N SER A 231 0.46 -15.61 0.44
CA SER A 231 -0.44 -14.50 0.14
C SER A 231 -1.85 -15.00 -0.21
N PRO A 232 -2.92 -14.26 0.17
CA PRO A 232 -4.30 -14.73 0.07
C PRO A 232 -4.72 -15.23 -1.32
N GLN A 233 -4.18 -14.64 -2.39
CA GLN A 233 -4.44 -15.01 -3.78
C GLN A 233 -3.91 -16.41 -4.19
N TYR A 234 -3.07 -17.04 -3.36
CA TYR A 234 -2.58 -18.40 -3.61
C TYR A 234 -3.27 -19.47 -2.76
N ARG A 235 -4.00 -19.10 -1.70
CA ARG A 235 -4.64 -20.04 -0.74
C ARG A 235 -5.59 -21.07 -1.37
N TYR A 236 -6.18 -20.73 -2.52
CA TYR A 236 -7.16 -21.59 -3.20
C TYR A 236 -6.69 -22.06 -4.59
N LYS A 237 -5.42 -21.80 -4.98
CA LYS A 237 -4.87 -22.31 -6.23
C LYS A 237 -4.67 -23.83 -6.11
N GLY A 238 -5.24 -24.60 -7.04
CA GLY A 238 -5.03 -26.06 -7.11
C GLY A 238 -6.03 -26.91 -6.31
N HIS A 239 -6.90 -26.30 -5.50
CA HIS A 239 -8.02 -26.98 -4.87
C HIS A 239 -9.29 -26.82 -5.73
N THR A 240 -9.44 -27.66 -6.74
CA THR A 240 -10.75 -27.91 -7.35
C THR A 240 -11.63 -28.59 -6.29
N SER A 241 -12.85 -28.09 -6.08
CA SER A 241 -13.80 -28.77 -5.22
C SER A 241 -14.04 -30.19 -5.73
N ASP A 242 -14.31 -31.14 -4.85
CA ASP A 242 -14.59 -32.52 -5.27
C ASP A 242 -15.80 -32.58 -6.21
N ASP A 243 -16.78 -31.69 -6.05
CA ASP A 243 -17.88 -31.49 -7.00
C ASP A 243 -17.41 -31.10 -8.41
N THR A 244 -16.39 -30.23 -8.51
CA THR A 244 -15.80 -29.84 -9.80
C THR A 244 -15.03 -31.00 -10.42
N LYS A 245 -14.28 -31.77 -9.62
CA LYS A 245 -13.59 -32.99 -10.09
C LYS A 245 -14.59 -34.05 -10.57
N GLN A 246 -15.73 -34.17 -9.90
CA GLN A 246 -16.80 -35.10 -10.30
C GLN A 246 -17.51 -34.66 -11.59
N LEU A 247 -17.55 -33.35 -11.89
CA LEU A 247 -18.07 -32.86 -13.18
C LEU A 247 -17.18 -33.27 -14.36
N GLU A 248 -15.87 -33.43 -14.18
CA GLU A 248 -14.96 -33.92 -15.22
C GLU A 248 -15.23 -35.39 -15.58
N LEU A 249 -15.73 -36.17 -14.61
CA LEU A 249 -16.14 -37.56 -14.80
C LEU A 249 -17.55 -37.69 -15.41
N ARG A 250 -18.29 -36.58 -15.54
CA ARG A 250 -19.64 -36.62 -16.10
C ARG A 250 -19.56 -36.88 -17.60
N PRO A 251 -20.31 -37.86 -18.14
CA PRO A 251 -20.38 -38.07 -19.58
C PRO A 251 -20.77 -36.76 -20.28
N HIS A 252 -20.00 -36.36 -21.29
CA HIS A 252 -20.32 -35.19 -22.09
C HIS A 252 -21.76 -35.32 -22.62
N LYS A 253 -22.60 -34.32 -22.34
CA LYS A 253 -24.02 -34.31 -22.77
C LYS A 253 -24.21 -34.27 -24.29
N ARG A 254 -23.12 -34.15 -25.06
CA ARG A 254 -23.15 -34.17 -26.53
C ARG A 254 -22.25 -35.31 -26.99
N PRO A 255 -22.76 -36.23 -27.83
CA PRO A 255 -21.86 -37.16 -28.51
C PRO A 255 -20.83 -36.35 -29.31
N PRO A 256 -19.58 -36.82 -29.41
CA PRO A 256 -18.63 -36.26 -30.36
C PRO A 256 -19.31 -36.24 -31.74
N ILE A 257 -19.28 -35.10 -32.42
CA ILE A 257 -19.68 -35.08 -33.83
C ILE A 257 -18.65 -35.94 -34.54
N LEU A 258 -18.99 -37.19 -34.82
CA LEU A 258 -18.22 -38.04 -35.70
C LEU A 258 -18.20 -37.33 -37.06
N PRO A 259 -17.03 -37.12 -37.68
CA PRO A 259 -17.00 -36.76 -39.09
C PRO A 259 -17.39 -38.03 -39.85
N GLU A 260 -18.69 -38.32 -39.93
CA GLU A 260 -19.20 -39.23 -40.93
C GLU A 260 -18.87 -38.59 -42.28
N TYR A 261 -17.84 -39.15 -42.91
CA TYR A 261 -17.58 -39.01 -44.33
C TYR A 261 -18.71 -39.78 -45.04
N THR A 262 -19.91 -39.21 -45.03
CA THR A 262 -20.96 -39.58 -45.97
C THR A 262 -21.09 -38.47 -47.00
N ASP A 263 -21.15 -38.98 -48.22
CA ASP A 263 -21.12 -38.31 -49.49
C ASP A 263 -21.99 -37.05 -49.55
N ARG A 264 -21.50 -36.07 -50.33
CA ARG A 264 -22.15 -34.78 -50.55
C ARG A 264 -23.55 -34.97 -51.12
N HIS A 265 -24.56 -34.84 -50.27
CA HIS A 265 -25.84 -34.30 -50.71
C HIS A 265 -25.98 -32.89 -50.12
N HIS A 266 -25.72 -31.91 -50.98
CA HIS A 266 -25.95 -30.50 -50.72
C HIS A 266 -27.46 -30.27 -50.60
N ILE A 267 -28.01 -30.48 -49.40
CA ILE A 267 -29.32 -29.93 -49.06
C ILE A 267 -29.04 -28.49 -48.66
N GLU A 268 -29.33 -27.57 -49.59
CA GLU A 268 -29.38 -26.14 -49.33
C GLU A 268 -30.38 -25.86 -48.21
N ILE A 269 -29.90 -25.84 -46.96
CA ILE A 269 -30.69 -25.32 -45.85
C ILE A 269 -30.71 -23.80 -46.01
N LYS A 270 -31.71 -23.30 -46.74
CA LYS A 270 -32.08 -21.89 -46.74
C LYS A 270 -32.27 -21.46 -45.29
N LYS A 271 -31.38 -20.60 -44.78
CA LYS A 271 -31.53 -19.97 -43.48
C LYS A 271 -32.81 -19.13 -43.51
N MET A 272 -33.88 -19.65 -42.90
CA MET A 272 -35.06 -18.87 -42.56
C MET A 272 -34.63 -17.79 -41.56
N ARG A 273 -34.52 -16.56 -42.07
CA ARG A 273 -34.34 -15.35 -41.27
C ARG A 273 -35.66 -15.11 -40.54
N LEU A 274 -35.70 -15.35 -39.23
CA LEU A 274 -36.81 -14.92 -38.39
C LEU A 274 -36.63 -13.42 -38.11
N ASP A 275 -36.95 -12.59 -39.11
CA ASP A 275 -37.25 -11.19 -38.88
C ASP A 275 -38.67 -11.14 -38.28
N ILE A 276 -38.76 -11.29 -36.95
CA ILE A 276 -39.98 -10.92 -36.24
C ILE A 276 -39.95 -9.40 -36.12
N MET A 277 -40.46 -8.74 -37.15
CA MET A 277 -40.93 -7.38 -37.03
C MET A 277 -42.12 -7.36 -36.06
N SER A 278 -41.95 -6.69 -34.94
CA SER A 278 -43.02 -6.39 -33.99
C SER A 278 -44.09 -5.51 -34.69
N PRO A 279 -45.38 -5.92 -34.73
CA PRO A 279 -46.41 -5.22 -35.49
C PRO A 279 -47.18 -4.21 -34.63
N GLU A 280 -46.50 -3.33 -33.89
CA GLU A 280 -47.20 -2.40 -32.97
C GLU A 280 -47.05 -0.89 -33.27
N ASP A 281 -46.16 -0.44 -34.17
CA ASP A 281 -46.00 1.00 -34.42
C ASP A 281 -46.25 1.40 -35.89
N SER A 282 -47.41 1.06 -36.44
CA SER A 282 -47.85 1.50 -37.78
C SER A 282 -49.23 2.17 -37.75
N LYS A 283 -49.27 3.35 -37.13
CA LYS A 283 -50.24 4.46 -37.27
C LYS A 283 -49.69 5.54 -36.36
N VAL A 284 -49.14 6.65 -36.83
CA VAL A 284 -49.85 7.81 -37.34
C VAL A 284 -48.81 8.67 -38.06
N PHE A 285 -48.97 8.94 -39.35
CA PHE A 285 -48.69 10.24 -39.98
C PHE A 285 -49.28 10.22 -41.40
N ALA A 286 -50.47 10.79 -41.51
CA ALA A 286 -50.98 11.46 -42.69
C ALA A 286 -51.66 12.74 -42.20
#